data_AF-A0A7S2RZN0-F1
#
_entry.id   AF-A0A7S2RZN0-F1
#
_cell.length_a   1.000
_cell.length_b   1.000
_cell.length_c   1.000
_cell.angle_alpha   90.00
_cell.angle_beta   90.00
_cell.angle_gamma   90.00
#
_symmetry.space_group_name_H-M   'P 1'
#
loop_
_entity.id
_entity.type
_entity.pdbx_description
1 polymer ?
#
loop_
_entity_poly.entity_id
_entity_poly.type
_entity_poly.pdbx_seq_one_letter_code
_entity_poly.pdbx_strand_id
1 'polypeptide(L)'
;MVSSGGGGGGERFRIVTYNVLAEIYATQQQYPYCDFWALSWDYRFQNILREILDAAPDVICLQEVQADHYETHMYNALSENGFEGVYKQKTRQSMGLMGKVDGCALFWRRTKFHLVESYSIEFNELAQRQCTQVLGMNPRSEEGVAFLNKLCKDNVAQLVVLELATSNNSNSNNSNSNNN
;
A
#
# COMPACT_ATOMS: atom_id res chain seq x y z
N MET A 1 -46.64 -7.92 11.68
CA MET A 1 -45.60 -8.44 12.60
C MET A 1 -44.67 -9.36 11.83
N VAL A 2 -43.48 -8.88 11.44
CA VAL A 2 -42.17 -9.48 11.74
C VAL A 2 -41.20 -8.30 11.74
N SER A 3 -40.87 -7.82 12.94
CA SER A 3 -39.67 -6.99 13.13
C SER A 3 -38.46 -7.88 12.87
N SER A 4 -37.60 -7.45 11.95
CA SER A 4 -36.19 -7.86 11.94
C SER A 4 -35.43 -6.58 12.30
N GLY A 5 -35.22 -6.27 13.57
CA GLY A 5 -34.19 -6.92 14.37
C GLY A 5 -32.88 -6.18 14.09
N GLY A 6 -32.60 -5.11 14.85
CA GLY A 6 -31.35 -4.36 14.76
C GLY A 6 -30.15 -5.26 15.04
N GLY A 7 -29.31 -5.47 14.04
CA GLY A 7 -28.05 -6.18 14.16
C GLY A 7 -26.90 -5.19 14.17
N GLY A 8 -26.14 -5.14 15.26
CA GLY A 8 -24.85 -4.43 15.36
C GLY A 8 -23.78 -5.09 14.47
N GLY A 9 -23.98 -5.06 13.15
CA GLY A 9 -22.98 -5.45 12.17
C GLY A 9 -22.19 -4.22 11.76
N GLY A 10 -20.96 -4.08 12.24
CA GLY A 10 -20.05 -3.05 11.73
C GLY A 10 -19.87 -3.17 10.22
N GLU A 11 -19.62 -2.02 9.58
CA GLU A 11 -19.33 -1.93 8.15
C GLU A 11 -18.18 -2.85 7.76
N ARG A 12 -18.41 -3.71 6.75
CA ARG A 12 -17.44 -4.73 6.32
C ARG A 12 -16.63 -4.21 5.14
N PHE A 13 -15.34 -4.45 5.14
CA PHE A 13 -14.48 -4.13 4.01
C PHE A 13 -13.43 -5.20 3.76
N ARG A 14 -12.89 -5.22 2.54
CA ARG A 14 -11.88 -6.20 2.11
C ARG A 14 -10.52 -5.56 1.96
N ILE A 15 -9.51 -6.20 2.52
CA ILE A 15 -8.11 -5.81 2.37
C ILE A 15 -7.41 -6.87 1.53
N VAL A 16 -6.66 -6.41 0.52
CA VAL A 16 -5.69 -7.23 -0.21
C VAL A 16 -4.29 -6.79 0.21
N THR A 17 -3.43 -7.74 0.50
CA THR A 17 -1.98 -7.51 0.63
C THR A 17 -1.25 -8.38 -0.38
N TYR A 18 -0.35 -7.79 -1.16
CA TYR A 18 0.33 -8.51 -2.23
C TYR A 18 1.73 -7.98 -2.50
N ASN A 19 2.70 -8.89 -2.53
CA ASN A 19 4.05 -8.58 -2.98
C ASN A 19 4.12 -8.79 -4.49
N VAL A 20 4.35 -7.71 -5.24
CA VAL A 20 4.22 -7.71 -6.71
C VAL A 20 5.51 -8.06 -7.45
N LEU A 21 6.60 -8.34 -6.71
CA LEU A 21 7.94 -8.61 -7.23
C LEU A 21 8.44 -7.50 -8.16
N ALA A 22 9.26 -6.59 -7.64
CA ALA A 22 9.82 -5.50 -8.43
C ALA A 22 10.57 -6.05 -9.66
N GLU A 23 10.54 -5.32 -10.77
CA GLU A 23 11.20 -5.77 -12.01
C GLU A 23 12.70 -5.97 -11.82
N ILE A 24 13.36 -5.13 -11.02
CA ILE A 24 14.77 -5.32 -10.67
C ILE A 24 15.10 -6.69 -10.06
N TYR A 25 14.13 -7.37 -9.45
CA TYR A 25 14.30 -8.69 -8.84
C TYR A 25 13.86 -9.83 -9.77
N ALA A 26 13.03 -9.54 -10.78
CA ALA A 26 12.48 -10.49 -11.75
C ALA A 26 13.48 -10.86 -12.86
N THR A 27 14.68 -11.34 -12.49
CA THR A 27 15.76 -11.67 -13.44
C THR A 27 15.79 -13.14 -13.81
N GLN A 28 16.33 -13.46 -15.00
CA GLN A 28 16.58 -14.83 -15.46
C GLN A 28 17.54 -15.63 -14.56
N GLN A 29 18.43 -14.95 -13.84
CA GLN A 29 19.33 -15.61 -12.89
C GLN A 29 18.57 -16.14 -11.68
N GLN A 30 17.60 -15.36 -11.18
CA GLN A 30 16.76 -15.74 -10.05
C GLN A 30 15.63 -16.70 -10.45
N TYR A 31 15.11 -16.56 -11.68
CA TYR A 31 13.97 -17.31 -12.21
C TYR A 31 14.30 -18.00 -13.55
N PRO A 32 15.27 -18.93 -13.60
CA PRO A 32 15.76 -19.53 -14.85
C PRO A 32 14.74 -20.44 -15.54
N TYR A 33 13.68 -20.82 -14.83
CA TYR A 33 12.59 -21.65 -15.34
C TYR A 33 11.45 -20.85 -15.98
N CYS A 34 11.48 -19.52 -15.86
CA CYS A 34 10.44 -18.65 -16.40
C CYS A 34 10.93 -18.04 -17.71
N ASP A 35 10.11 -18.02 -18.74
CA ASP A 35 10.49 -17.39 -20.01
C ASP A 35 10.71 -15.88 -19.85
N PHE A 36 11.62 -15.31 -20.66
CA PHE A 36 11.97 -13.89 -20.60
C PHE A 36 10.74 -12.97 -20.78
N TRP A 37 9.87 -13.31 -21.72
CA TRP A 37 8.65 -12.54 -21.98
C TRP A 37 7.70 -12.56 -20.78
N ALA A 38 7.63 -13.68 -20.04
CA ALA A 38 6.75 -13.84 -18.89
C ALA A 38 7.28 -13.10 -17.64
N LEU A 39 8.58 -12.84 -17.54
CA LEU A 39 9.17 -12.01 -16.48
C LEU A 39 9.02 -10.51 -16.71
N SER A 40 8.81 -10.08 -17.95
CA SER A 40 8.68 -8.66 -18.31
C SER A 40 7.61 -7.96 -17.47
N TRP A 41 7.88 -6.72 -17.05
CA TRP A 41 6.94 -5.97 -16.23
C TRP A 41 5.58 -5.80 -16.91
N ASP A 42 5.55 -5.43 -18.19
CA ASP A 42 4.31 -5.19 -18.92
C ASP A 42 3.38 -6.41 -18.92
N TYR A 43 3.94 -7.61 -19.12
CA TYR A 43 3.17 -8.84 -19.06
C TYR A 43 2.71 -9.16 -17.64
N ARG A 44 3.60 -9.05 -16.63
CA ARG A 44 3.24 -9.35 -15.24
C ARG A 44 2.22 -8.37 -14.69
N PHE A 45 2.36 -7.08 -14.99
CA PHE A 45 1.52 -6.02 -14.47
C PHE A 45 0.05 -6.20 -14.86
N GLN A 46 -0.23 -6.60 -16.10
CA GLN A 46 -1.60 -6.90 -16.53
C GLN A 46 -2.24 -8.02 -15.71
N ASN A 47 -1.46 -9.07 -15.40
CA ASN A 47 -1.92 -10.18 -14.59
C ASN A 47 -2.10 -9.80 -13.12
N ILE A 48 -1.15 -9.05 -12.56
CA ILE A 48 -1.20 -8.54 -11.18
C ILE A 48 -2.41 -7.64 -10.98
N LEU A 49 -2.65 -6.70 -11.91
CA LEU A 49 -3.79 -5.79 -11.84
C LEU A 49 -5.11 -6.57 -11.88
N ARG A 50 -5.24 -7.52 -12.80
CA ARG A 50 -6.44 -8.37 -12.89
C ARG A 50 -6.67 -9.14 -11.58
N GLU A 51 -5.65 -9.79 -11.05
CA GLU A 51 -5.73 -10.54 -9.78
C GLU A 51 -6.19 -9.66 -8.61
N ILE A 52 -5.61 -8.46 -8.48
CA ILE A 52 -5.99 -7.49 -7.45
C ILE A 52 -7.46 -7.07 -7.63
N LEU A 53 -7.90 -6.76 -8.85
CA LEU A 53 -9.26 -6.29 -9.10
C LEU A 53 -10.31 -7.39 -8.97
N ASP A 54 -10.01 -8.62 -9.39
CA ASP A 54 -10.88 -9.79 -9.25
C ASP A 54 -11.14 -10.13 -7.77
N ALA A 55 -10.15 -9.85 -6.91
CA ALA A 55 -10.31 -9.96 -5.47
C ALA A 55 -11.27 -8.90 -4.88
N ALA A 56 -11.77 -7.93 -5.67
CA ALA A 56 -12.68 -6.85 -5.27
C ALA A 56 -12.33 -6.18 -3.91
N PRO A 57 -11.11 -5.63 -3.75
CA PRO A 57 -10.67 -5.00 -2.52
C PRO A 57 -11.35 -3.65 -2.28
N ASP A 58 -11.42 -3.26 -1.02
CA ASP A 58 -11.65 -1.87 -0.63
C ASP A 58 -10.36 -1.16 -0.20
N VAL A 59 -9.35 -1.91 0.26
CA VAL A 59 -8.01 -1.45 0.59
C VAL A 59 -6.97 -2.41 -0.02
N ILE A 60 -5.90 -1.88 -0.58
CA ILE A 60 -4.83 -2.65 -1.23
C ILE A 60 -3.49 -2.21 -0.62
N CYS A 61 -2.70 -3.16 -0.13
CA CYS A 61 -1.36 -2.95 0.39
C CYS A 61 -0.35 -3.72 -0.48
N LEU A 62 0.54 -3.02 -1.17
CA LEU A 62 1.49 -3.62 -2.10
C LEU A 62 2.92 -3.48 -1.60
N GLN A 63 3.71 -4.55 -1.74
CA GLN A 63 5.14 -4.58 -1.45
C GLN A 63 5.96 -4.85 -2.72
N GLU A 64 7.23 -4.45 -2.70
CA GLU A 64 8.16 -4.53 -3.84
C GLU A 64 7.63 -3.79 -5.08
N VAL A 65 7.01 -2.63 -4.87
CA VAL A 65 6.56 -1.78 -5.97
C VAL A 65 7.74 -0.91 -6.41
N GLN A 66 8.17 -1.03 -7.66
CA GLN A 66 9.23 -0.20 -8.22
C GLN A 66 8.72 1.23 -8.49
N ALA A 67 9.53 2.26 -8.21
CA ALA A 67 9.08 3.65 -8.27
C ALA A 67 8.64 4.10 -9.67
N ASP A 68 9.42 3.81 -10.70
CA ASP A 68 9.06 4.13 -12.09
C ASP A 68 7.72 3.49 -12.49
N HIS A 69 7.48 2.24 -12.11
CA HIS A 69 6.26 1.51 -12.40
C HIS A 69 5.06 1.96 -11.57
N TYR A 70 5.28 2.47 -10.36
CA TYR A 70 4.23 3.11 -9.60
C TYR A 70 3.68 4.33 -10.34
N GLU A 71 4.58 5.23 -10.75
CA GLU A 71 4.24 6.50 -11.40
C GLU A 71 3.63 6.30 -12.80
N THR A 72 4.20 5.38 -13.59
CA THR A 72 3.81 5.20 -14.99
C THR A 72 2.57 4.31 -15.16
N HIS A 73 2.42 3.26 -14.35
CA HIS A 73 1.41 2.22 -14.57
C HIS A 73 0.42 2.10 -13.40
N MET A 74 0.93 1.81 -12.20
CA MET A 74 0.11 1.31 -11.10
C MET A 74 -0.86 2.35 -10.55
N TYR A 75 -0.40 3.58 -10.32
CA TYR A 75 -1.26 4.64 -9.79
C TYR A 75 -2.39 4.98 -10.75
N ASN A 76 -2.07 5.17 -12.03
CA ASN A 76 -3.06 5.48 -13.06
C ASN A 76 -4.12 4.37 -13.17
N ALA A 77 -3.69 3.12 -13.29
CA ALA A 77 -4.60 1.99 -13.45
C ALA A 77 -5.54 1.81 -12.23
N LEU A 78 -5.02 1.93 -11.01
CA LEU A 78 -5.86 1.81 -9.81
C LEU A 78 -6.76 3.05 -9.61
N SER A 79 -6.29 4.23 -9.98
CA SER A 79 -7.09 5.46 -9.95
C SER A 79 -8.29 5.38 -10.90
N GLU A 80 -8.08 4.92 -12.13
CA GLU A 80 -9.15 4.65 -13.10
C GLU A 80 -10.18 3.63 -12.58
N ASN A 81 -9.75 2.70 -11.73
CA ASN A 81 -10.62 1.73 -11.05
C ASN A 81 -11.22 2.23 -9.72
N GLY A 82 -11.16 3.54 -9.47
CA GLY A 82 -11.84 4.19 -8.34
C GLY A 82 -11.07 4.20 -7.03
N PHE A 83 -9.79 3.83 -7.05
CA PHE A 83 -8.92 3.92 -5.88
C PHE A 83 -8.20 5.28 -5.80
N GLU A 84 -7.73 5.61 -4.61
CA GLU A 84 -6.72 6.63 -4.34
C GLU A 84 -5.58 5.97 -3.58
N GLY A 85 -4.36 6.49 -3.64
CA GLY A 85 -3.25 5.85 -2.95
C GLY A 85 -2.04 6.72 -2.66
N VAL A 86 -1.19 6.18 -1.78
CA VAL A 86 0.11 6.74 -1.42
C VAL A 86 1.20 5.70 -1.64
N TYR A 87 2.41 6.18 -1.87
CA TYR A 87 3.59 5.35 -2.09
C TYR A 87 4.77 5.85 -1.27
N LYS A 88 5.52 4.89 -0.72
CA LYS A 88 6.78 5.15 -0.03
C LYS A 88 7.88 4.28 -0.62
N GLN A 89 8.80 4.92 -1.33
CA GLN A 89 10.04 4.32 -1.79
C GLN A 89 10.99 4.06 -0.62
N LYS A 90 11.77 2.97 -0.69
CA LYS A 90 12.88 2.73 0.23
C LYS A 90 14.02 3.72 0.01
N THR A 91 14.66 4.14 1.11
CA THR A 91 15.87 4.97 1.05
C THR A 91 17.10 4.07 0.97
N ARG A 92 17.47 3.61 -0.23
CA ARG A 92 18.72 2.84 -0.43
C ARG A 92 19.88 3.81 -0.67
N GLN A 93 20.73 4.03 0.34
CA GLN A 93 21.82 5.01 0.29
C GLN A 93 22.91 4.72 -0.76
N SER A 94 22.94 3.53 -1.38
CA SER A 94 24.12 3.11 -2.17
C SER A 94 23.91 2.26 -3.43
N MET A 95 22.70 1.83 -3.84
CA MET A 95 22.60 0.84 -4.95
C MET A 95 21.32 0.87 -5.80
N GLY A 96 20.81 2.04 -6.18
CA GLY A 96 19.75 2.11 -7.18
C GLY A 96 20.12 3.04 -8.32
N LEU A 97 19.95 2.60 -9.58
CA LEU A 97 19.66 3.57 -10.63
C LEU A 97 18.39 4.34 -10.21
N MET A 98 18.38 5.65 -10.42
CA MET A 98 17.23 6.51 -10.14
C MET A 98 15.96 5.87 -10.74
N GLY A 99 14.88 5.75 -9.96
CA GLY A 99 13.61 5.15 -10.39
C GLY A 99 13.47 3.63 -10.23
N LYS A 100 14.56 2.89 -10.05
CA LYS A 100 14.52 1.41 -9.92
C LYS A 100 14.43 0.90 -8.48
N VAL A 101 14.48 1.77 -7.47
CA VAL A 101 14.34 1.35 -6.06
C VAL A 101 12.88 1.05 -5.74
N ASP A 102 12.65 -0.08 -5.10
CA ASP A 102 11.33 -0.54 -4.69
C ASP A 102 10.84 0.11 -3.38
N GLY A 103 9.55 0.00 -3.15
CA GLY A 103 8.86 0.54 -1.99
C GLY A 103 7.57 -0.21 -1.69
N CYS A 104 6.71 0.42 -0.91
CA CYS A 104 5.36 -0.04 -0.65
C CYS A 104 4.33 0.99 -1.08
N ALA A 105 3.19 0.51 -1.58
CA ALA A 105 2.06 1.34 -1.97
C ALA A 105 0.83 0.92 -1.17
N LEU A 106 -0.03 1.89 -0.86
CA LEU A 106 -1.29 1.66 -0.17
C LEU A 106 -2.39 2.42 -0.90
N PHE A 107 -3.43 1.70 -1.32
CA PHE A 107 -4.59 2.25 -1.99
C PHE A 107 -5.87 1.97 -1.23
N TRP A 108 -6.87 2.85 -1.35
CA TRP A 108 -8.20 2.69 -0.78
C TRP A 108 -9.27 3.16 -1.75
N ARG A 109 -10.46 2.57 -1.65
CA ARG A 109 -11.60 2.88 -2.51
C ARG A 109 -12.16 4.25 -2.16
N ARG A 110 -12.15 5.19 -3.12
CA ARG A 110 -12.59 6.60 -2.89
C ARG A 110 -14.04 6.71 -2.43
N THR A 111 -14.89 5.78 -2.86
CA THR A 111 -16.31 5.77 -2.50
C THR A 111 -16.58 5.28 -1.08
N LYS A 112 -15.56 4.72 -0.39
CA LYS A 112 -15.71 4.08 0.92
C LYS A 112 -14.83 4.68 1.98
N PHE A 113 -13.68 5.25 1.61
CA PHE A 113 -12.73 5.79 2.57
C PHE A 113 -12.23 7.17 2.16
N HIS A 114 -12.09 8.04 3.16
CA HIS A 114 -11.39 9.32 3.05
C HIS A 114 -10.08 9.24 3.84
N LEU A 115 -9.01 9.77 3.26
CA LEU A 115 -7.72 9.88 3.94
C LEU A 115 -7.79 10.99 5.00
N VAL A 116 -7.47 10.64 6.24
CA VAL A 116 -7.36 11.59 7.35
C VAL A 116 -5.90 11.97 7.55
N GLU A 117 -5.02 10.97 7.69
CA GLU A 117 -3.59 11.16 7.94
C GLU A 117 -2.76 10.11 7.22
N SER A 118 -1.51 10.47 6.94
CA SER A 118 -0.55 9.62 6.25
C SER A 118 0.85 9.83 6.84
N TYR A 119 1.53 8.73 7.17
CA TYR A 119 2.86 8.75 7.78
C TYR A 119 3.79 7.79 7.07
N SER A 120 4.93 8.32 6.63
CA SER A 120 6.02 7.50 6.11
C SER A 120 7.03 7.21 7.21
N ILE A 121 7.41 5.94 7.32
CA ILE A 121 8.30 5.43 8.37
C ILE A 121 9.58 4.89 7.73
N GLU A 122 10.72 5.41 8.17
CA GLU A 122 12.06 4.90 7.87
C GLU A 122 12.55 4.08 9.07
N PHE A 123 12.58 2.75 8.96
CA PHE A 123 12.92 1.90 10.10
C PHE A 123 14.36 2.10 10.59
N ASN A 124 15.28 2.49 9.71
CA ASN A 124 16.65 2.81 10.11
C ASN A 124 16.69 4.03 11.04
N GLU A 125 15.91 5.06 10.76
CA GLU A 125 15.84 6.25 11.63
C GLU A 125 15.22 5.89 12.98
N LEU A 126 14.15 5.08 12.98
CA LEU A 126 13.55 4.59 14.22
C LEU A 126 14.52 3.75 15.04
N ALA A 127 15.29 2.85 14.40
CA ALA A 127 16.29 2.04 15.07
C ALA A 127 17.40 2.91 15.71
N GLN A 128 17.86 3.95 15.00
CA GLN A 128 18.84 4.90 15.56
C GLN A 128 18.29 5.66 16.76
N ARG A 129 17.05 6.16 16.68
CA ARG A 129 16.38 6.84 17.80
C ARG A 129 16.19 5.90 18.99
N GLN A 130 15.75 4.65 18.75
CA GLN A 130 15.59 3.65 19.79
C GLN A 130 16.93 3.32 20.48
N CYS A 131 18.00 3.14 19.70
CA CYS A 131 19.34 2.86 20.20
C CYS A 131 19.84 3.97 21.14
N THR A 132 19.70 5.23 20.70
CA THR A 132 20.30 6.38 21.38
C THR A 132 19.41 6.98 22.45
N GLN A 133 18.16 7.31 22.12
CA GLN A 133 17.28 8.11 22.98
C GLN A 133 16.51 7.27 23.97
N VAL A 134 16.15 6.04 23.60
CA VAL A 134 15.32 5.16 24.45
C VAL A 134 16.18 4.25 25.29
N LEU A 135 17.17 3.59 24.68
CA LEU A 135 18.05 2.65 25.36
C LEU A 135 19.33 3.29 25.91
N GLY A 136 19.65 4.53 25.52
CA GLY A 136 20.86 5.22 25.98
C GLY A 136 22.17 4.59 25.50
N MET A 137 22.13 3.71 24.49
CA MET A 137 23.31 3.01 23.98
C MET A 137 24.11 3.92 23.04
N ASN A 138 25.44 3.79 23.08
CA ASN A 138 26.31 4.42 22.11
C ASN A 138 26.26 3.63 20.78
N PRO A 139 25.86 4.22 19.65
CA PRO A 139 25.80 3.54 18.34
C PRO A 139 27.14 2.97 17.86
N ARG A 140 28.25 3.42 18.45
CA ARG A 140 29.61 2.97 18.14
C ARG A 140 30.15 1.92 19.12
N SER A 141 29.41 1.59 20.19
CA SER A 141 29.78 0.46 21.06
C SER A 141 29.45 -0.86 20.36
N GLU A 142 30.08 -1.95 20.80
CA GLU A 142 29.80 -3.29 20.27
C GLU A 142 28.30 -3.64 20.37
N GLU A 143 27.69 -3.34 21.52
CA GLU A 143 26.26 -3.53 21.76
C GLU A 143 25.38 -2.68 20.83
N GLY A 144 25.71 -1.39 20.67
CA GLY A 144 24.96 -0.48 19.80
C GLY A 144 25.07 -0.87 18.33
N VAL A 145 26.26 -1.27 17.87
CA VAL A 145 26.49 -1.77 16.51
C VAL A 145 25.72 -3.07 16.28
N ALA A 146 25.78 -4.02 17.22
CA ALA A 146 25.04 -5.28 17.11
C ALA A 146 23.52 -5.04 17.04
N PHE A 147 23.01 -4.12 17.86
CA PHE A 147 21.60 -3.72 17.85
C PHE A 147 21.19 -3.11 16.50
N LEU A 148 21.94 -2.13 16.00
CA LEU A 148 21.65 -1.46 14.73
C LEU A 148 21.80 -2.41 13.54
N ASN A 149 22.80 -3.29 13.52
CA ASN A 149 22.96 -4.28 12.44
C ASN A 149 21.78 -5.25 12.34
N LYS A 150 21.11 -5.52 13.46
CA LYS A 150 19.91 -6.36 13.50
C LYS A 150 18.68 -5.65 12.92
N LEU A 151 18.54 -4.34 13.15
CA LEU A 151 17.33 -3.58 12.84
C LEU A 151 17.40 -2.74 11.56
N CYS A 152 18.55 -2.16 11.25
CA CYS A 152 18.73 -1.32 10.07
C CYS A 152 18.84 -2.20 8.81
N LYS A 153 17.72 -2.37 8.10
CA LYS A 153 17.61 -3.20 6.88
C LYS A 153 17.05 -2.42 5.68
N ASP A 154 17.07 -1.10 5.74
CA ASP A 154 16.52 -0.18 4.73
C ASP A 154 15.03 -0.42 4.44
N ASN A 155 14.33 -0.97 5.44
CA ASN A 155 12.89 -1.16 5.34
C ASN A 155 12.17 0.17 5.55
N VAL A 156 11.04 0.30 4.88
CA VAL A 156 10.11 1.42 5.05
C VAL A 156 8.71 0.88 5.31
N ALA A 157 7.89 1.71 5.94
CA ALA A 157 6.45 1.46 6.05
C ALA A 157 5.67 2.74 5.72
N GLN A 158 4.44 2.52 5.29
CA GLN A 158 3.45 3.56 5.07
C GLN A 158 2.26 3.26 5.98
N LEU A 159 1.90 4.23 6.82
CA LEU A 159 0.71 4.16 7.66
C LEU A 159 -0.28 5.20 7.15
N VAL A 160 -1.55 4.80 7.05
CA VAL A 160 -2.65 5.72 6.74
C VAL A 160 -3.75 5.57 7.78
N VAL A 161 -4.40 6.69 8.09
CA VAL A 161 -5.63 6.73 8.87
C VAL A 161 -6.76 7.03 7.90
N LEU A 162 -7.72 6.10 7.81
CA LEU A 162 -8.86 6.18 6.91
C LEU A 162 -10.15 6.35 7.70
N GLU A 163 -10.98 7.29 7.28
CA GLU A 163 -12.34 7.46 7.76
C GLU A 163 -13.31 6.81 6.78
N LEU A 164 -14.30 6.08 7.30
CA LEU A 164 -15.34 5.47 6.48
C LEU A 164 -16.29 6.55 5.96
N ALA A 165 -16.53 6.59 4.66
CA ALA A 165 -17.51 7.46 4.05
C ALA A 165 -18.92 7.10 4.57
N THR A 166 -19.65 8.08 5.08
CA THR A 166 -21.06 7.90 5.43
C THR A 166 -21.87 7.66 4.16
N SER A 167 -22.65 6.57 4.14
CA SER A 167 -23.63 6.36 3.08
C SER A 167 -24.69 7.45 3.18
N ASN A 168 -24.62 8.47 2.32
CA ASN A 168 -25.69 9.44 2.19
C ASN A 168 -26.92 8.72 1.62
N ASN A 169 -27.80 8.27 2.51
CA ASN A 169 -29.12 7.79 2.16
C ASN A 169 -30.00 8.99 1.86
N SER A 170 -29.72 9.71 0.76
CA SER A 170 -30.58 10.76 0.24
C SER A 170 -31.83 10.11 -0.35
N ASN A 171 -32.79 9.78 0.52
CA ASN A 171 -34.19 9.66 0.15
C ASN A 171 -34.68 11.04 -0.29
N SER A 172 -34.50 11.36 -1.56
CA SER A 172 -35.26 12.41 -2.23
C SER A 172 -36.72 11.95 -2.30
N ASN A 173 -37.47 12.17 -1.21
CA ASN A 173 -38.92 12.13 -1.27
C ASN A 173 -39.36 13.22 -2.24
N ASN A 174 -39.73 12.78 -3.42
CA ASN A 174 -40.35 13.56 -4.46
C ASN A 174 -41.74 14.00 -3.96
N SER A 175 -41.81 15.15 -3.28
CA SER A 175 -43.07 15.81 -2.97
C SER A 175 -43.62 16.43 -4.25
N ASN A 176 -44.32 15.59 -4.98
CA ASN A 176 -45.18 15.95 -6.09
C ASN A 176 -46.35 16.80 -5.55
N SER A 177 -46.18 18.12 -5.50
CA SER A 177 -47.30 19.04 -5.29
C SER A 177 -47.80 19.54 -6.64
N ASN A 178 -48.57 18.67 -7.31
CA ASN A 178 -49.69 19.11 -8.15
C ASN A 178 -50.93 19.10 -7.26
N ASN A 179 -51.57 20.26 -7.07
CA ASN A 179 -53.01 20.44 -7.21
C ASN A 179 -53.44 21.89 -6.91
N ASN A 180 -54.16 22.44 -7.90
CA ASN A 180 -55.17 23.51 -7.90
C ASN A 180 -54.90 24.82 -7.15
#